data_AF-A0A370HPW1-F1
#
_entry.id   AF-A0A370HPW1-F1
#
_cell.length_a   1.000
_cell.length_b   1.000
_cell.length_c   1.000
_cell.angle_alpha   90.00
_cell.angle_beta   90.00
_cell.angle_gamma   90.00
#
_symmetry.space_group_name_H-M   'P 1'
#
loop_
_entity.id
_entity.type
_entity.pdbx_description
1 polymer ?
#
loop_
_entity_poly.entity_id
_entity_poly.type
_entity_poly.pdbx_seq_one_letter_code
_entity_poly.pdbx_strand_id
1 'polypeptide(L)'
;MSNASYSRDTTAISEITGEPVSTWSEEWQHECEARTVLALSKSDRESFFNGSKDEDGKRKERGIIAIRGPKAAEALRGYMERIIEARSRRT
;
A
#
# COMPACT_ATOMS: atom_id res chain seq x y z
N MET A 1 17.17 -36.83 3.78
CA MET A 1 16.77 -35.48 3.30
C MET A 1 15.46 -35.13 3.99
N SER A 2 15.50 -34.21 4.96
CA SER A 2 14.31 -33.78 5.69
C SER A 2 13.44 -32.95 4.75
N ASN A 3 12.22 -33.41 4.49
CA ASN A 3 11.24 -32.65 3.74
C ASN A 3 10.78 -31.49 4.64
N ALA A 4 11.36 -30.31 4.45
CA ALA A 4 10.89 -29.11 5.14
C ALA A 4 9.49 -28.82 4.59
N SER A 5 8.47 -29.24 5.33
CA SER A 5 7.08 -28.86 5.05
C SER A 5 7.01 -27.34 5.19
N TYR A 6 7.02 -26.63 4.06
CA TYR A 6 6.71 -25.21 4.03
C TYR A 6 5.23 -25.05 4.36
N SER A 7 4.90 -25.03 5.65
CA SER A 7 3.61 -24.56 6.12
C SER A 7 3.57 -23.05 5.92
N ARG A 8 3.14 -22.61 4.74
CA ARG A 8 2.75 -21.20 4.56
C ARG A 8 1.45 -21.01 5.29
N ASP A 9 1.49 -20.30 6.42
CA ASP A 9 0.27 -19.69 6.93
C ASP A 9 -0.24 -18.76 5.82
N THR A 10 -1.42 -19.08 5.30
CA THR A 10 -2.05 -18.34 4.20
C THR A 10 -3.05 -17.32 4.72
N THR A 11 -3.00 -17.04 6.02
CA THR A 11 -3.86 -16.10 6.71
C THR A 11 -3.03 -14.99 7.35
N ALA A 12 -3.54 -13.76 7.32
CA ALA A 12 -2.99 -12.62 8.04
C ALA A 12 -4.13 -11.86 8.74
N ILE A 13 -3.83 -11.13 9.82
CA ILE A 13 -4.82 -10.24 10.43
C ILE A 13 -4.82 -8.90 9.68
N SER A 14 -5.96 -8.51 9.12
CA SER A 14 -6.13 -7.21 8.50
C SER A 14 -5.99 -6.10 9.55
N GLU A 15 -5.20 -5.08 9.24
CA GLU A 15 -5.11 -3.88 10.06
C GLU A 15 -6.41 -3.06 10.01
N ILE A 16 -7.09 -3.06 8.85
CA ILE A 16 -8.32 -2.30 8.63
C ILE A 16 -9.50 -2.90 9.41
N THR A 17 -9.70 -4.22 9.33
CA THR A 17 -10.88 -4.88 9.94
C THR A 17 -10.58 -5.53 11.28
N GLY A 18 -9.33 -5.90 11.56
CA GLY A 18 -8.96 -6.72 12.72
C GLY A 18 -9.24 -8.22 12.53
N GLU A 19 -9.78 -8.63 11.38
CA GLU A 19 -10.18 -10.01 11.11
C GLU A 19 -9.14 -10.76 10.28
N PRO A 20 -9.12 -12.10 10.33
CA PRO A 20 -8.27 -12.91 9.46
C PRO A 20 -8.65 -12.78 7.97
N VAL A 21 -7.67 -12.55 7.11
CA VAL A 21 -7.80 -12.46 5.65
C VAL A 21 -6.81 -13.39 4.96
N SER A 22 -7.16 -13.85 3.75
CA SER A 22 -6.25 -14.65 2.94
C SER A 22 -5.10 -13.80 2.38
N THR A 23 -3.87 -14.30 2.48
CA THR A 23 -2.69 -13.62 1.91
C THR A 23 -2.64 -13.60 0.38
N TRP A 24 -3.58 -14.30 -0.27
CA TRP A 24 -3.76 -14.31 -1.73
C TRP A 24 -4.92 -13.42 -2.20
N SER A 25 -5.64 -12.78 -1.27
CA SER A 25 -6.77 -11.93 -1.61
C SER A 25 -6.34 -10.56 -2.13
N GLU A 26 -7.14 -9.98 -3.02
CA GLU A 26 -6.93 -8.59 -3.47
C GLU A 26 -7.04 -7.59 -2.31
N GLU A 27 -7.89 -7.87 -1.33
CA GLU A 27 -7.99 -7.05 -0.11
C GLU A 27 -6.66 -6.98 0.63
N TRP A 28 -6.00 -8.13 0.84
CA TRP A 28 -4.69 -8.18 1.48
C TRP A 28 -3.62 -7.48 0.64
N GLN A 29 -3.64 -7.67 -0.68
CA GLN A 29 -2.72 -6.97 -1.58
C GLN A 29 -2.86 -5.44 -1.46
N HIS A 30 -4.08 -4.92 -1.51
CA HIS A 30 -4.33 -3.48 -1.41
C HIS A 30 -3.95 -2.93 -0.03
N GLU A 31 -4.21 -3.67 1.04
CA GLU A 31 -3.79 -3.27 2.37
C GLU A 31 -2.26 -3.22 2.50
N CYS A 32 -1.54 -4.23 1.99
CA CYS A 32 -0.07 -4.23 1.97
C CYS A 32 0.50 -3.05 1.18
N GLU A 33 -0.07 -2.74 0.01
CA GLU A 33 0.37 -1.58 -0.78
C GLU A 33 0.14 -0.27 -0.02
N ALA A 34 -1.05 -0.08 0.56
CA ALA A 34 -1.37 1.11 1.34
C ALA A 34 -0.47 1.26 2.57
N ARG A 35 -0.19 0.17 3.30
CA ARG A 35 0.76 0.15 4.43
C ARG A 35 2.17 0.56 4.00
N THR A 36 2.63 0.08 2.84
CA THR A 36 3.94 0.44 2.27
C THR A 36 4.01 1.93 1.97
N VAL A 37 2.98 2.50 1.34
CA VAL A 37 2.93 3.93 1.02
C VAL A 37 2.81 4.80 2.28
N LEU A 38 2.14 4.30 3.33
CA LEU A 38 2.07 4.98 4.62
C LEU A 38 3.41 4.98 5.38
N ALA A 39 4.28 4.02 5.13
CA ALA A 39 5.62 3.97 5.72
C ALA A 39 6.59 4.98 5.08
N LEU A 40 6.28 5.49 3.89
CA LEU A 40 7.05 6.56 3.24
C LEU A 40 6.95 7.88 4.00
N SER A 41 8.00 8.68 3.91
CA SER A 41 7.97 10.09 4.30
C SER A 41 6.91 10.85 3.50
N LYS A 42 6.50 12.03 3.99
CA LYS A 42 5.48 12.83 3.30
C LYS A 42 5.90 13.21 1.88
N SER A 43 7.17 13.59 1.68
CA SER A 43 7.72 13.97 0.37
C SER A 43 7.84 12.77 -0.58
N ASP A 44 8.25 11.61 -0.07
CA ASP A 44 8.37 10.40 -0.90
C ASP A 44 7.00 9.88 -1.32
N ARG A 45 6.02 9.97 -0.42
CA ARG A 45 4.63 9.65 -0.74
C ARG A 45 4.06 10.60 -1.80
N GLU A 46 4.34 11.89 -1.72
CA GLU A 46 3.90 12.86 -2.73
C GLU A 46 4.53 12.53 -4.10
N SER A 47 5.82 12.22 -4.10
CA SER A 47 6.55 11.78 -5.31
C SER A 47 6.02 10.44 -5.84
N PHE A 48 5.64 9.50 -4.97
CA PHE A 48 5.03 8.24 -5.37
C PHE A 48 3.72 8.45 -6.13
N PHE A 49 2.87 9.38 -5.69
CA PHE A 49 1.59 9.65 -6.35
C PHE A 49 1.75 10.45 -7.64
N ASN A 50 2.54 11.53 -7.60
CA ASN A 50 2.58 12.55 -8.65
C ASN A 50 3.77 12.39 -9.62
N GLY A 51 4.79 11.64 -9.20
CA GLY A 51 6.10 11.57 -9.87
C GLY A 51 7.04 12.64 -9.34
N SER A 52 8.26 12.64 -9.86
CA SER A 52 9.31 13.59 -9.51
C SER A 52 9.80 14.33 -10.75
N LYS A 53 10.37 15.51 -10.52
CA LYS A 53 11.04 16.32 -11.54
C LYS A 53 12.53 16.41 -11.23
N ASP A 54 13.34 16.63 -12.25
CA ASP A 54 14.74 17.00 -12.09
C ASP A 54 14.89 18.50 -11.79
N GLU A 55 16.14 18.95 -11.63
CA GLU A 55 16.49 20.34 -11.31
C GLU A 55 16.05 21.33 -12.42
N ASP A 56 15.94 20.86 -13.66
CA ASP A 56 15.45 21.64 -14.81
C ASP A 56 13.92 21.63 -14.94
N GLY A 57 13.21 21.02 -13.98
CA GLY A 57 11.75 20.91 -13.96
C GLY A 57 11.17 19.91 -14.96
N LYS A 58 12.01 19.10 -15.64
CA LYS A 58 11.57 18.01 -16.52
C LYS A 58 11.18 16.80 -15.68
N ARG A 59 10.23 16.00 -16.19
CA ARG A 59 9.76 14.82 -15.46
C ARG A 59 10.87 13.76 -15.42
N LYS A 60 11.31 13.42 -14.22
CA LYS A 60 12.29 12.35 -13.97
C LYS A 60 11.59 11.00 -13.84
N GLU A 61 10.55 10.92 -13.00
CA GLU A 61 9.80 9.68 -12.75
C GLU A 61 8.29 9.89 -12.88
N ARG A 62 7.59 8.82 -13.25
CA ARG A 62 6.12 8.79 -13.28
C ARG A 62 5.58 8.39 -11.92
N GLY A 63 4.65 9.17 -11.39
CA GLY A 63 3.85 8.76 -10.26
C GLY A 63 2.78 7.75 -10.63
N ILE A 64 2.19 7.12 -9.62
CA ILE A 64 1.16 6.10 -9.75
C ILE A 64 -0.08 6.62 -10.50
N ILE A 65 -0.41 7.91 -10.39
CA ILE A 65 -1.53 8.52 -11.12
C ILE A 65 -1.28 8.44 -12.62
N ALA A 66 -0.05 8.73 -13.06
CA ALA A 66 0.29 8.65 -14.46
C ALA A 66 0.39 7.20 -14.95
N ILE A 67 0.77 6.25 -14.10
CA ILE A 67 0.99 4.83 -14.48
C ILE A 67 -0.33 4.03 -14.48
N ARG A 68 -1.09 4.12 -13.39
CA ARG A 68 -2.31 3.30 -13.15
C ARG A 68 -3.61 4.09 -13.31
N GLY A 69 -3.53 5.40 -13.51
CA GLY A 69 -4.67 6.28 -13.67
C GLY A 69 -5.20 6.85 -12.33
N PRO A 70 -6.00 7.93 -12.40
CA PRO A 70 -6.49 8.64 -11.21
C PRO A 70 -7.38 7.75 -10.34
N LYS A 71 -8.26 6.95 -10.94
CA LYS A 71 -9.17 6.05 -10.20
C LYS A 71 -8.43 5.03 -9.33
N ALA A 72 -7.36 4.43 -9.86
CA ALA A 72 -6.54 3.49 -9.08
C ALA A 72 -5.76 4.20 -7.97
N ALA A 73 -5.27 5.41 -8.22
CA ALA A 73 -4.60 6.22 -7.21
C ALA A 73 -5.57 6.64 -6.08
N GLU A 74 -6.80 7.00 -6.41
CA GLU A 74 -7.86 7.32 -5.44
C GLU A 74 -8.24 6.09 -4.60
N ALA A 75 -8.39 4.92 -5.22
CA ALA A 75 -8.64 3.68 -4.48
C ALA A 75 -7.55 3.41 -3.44
N LEU A 76 -6.27 3.55 -3.83
CA LEU A 76 -5.14 3.39 -2.91
C LEU A 76 -5.18 4.41 -1.75
N ARG A 77 -5.52 5.68 -2.03
CA ARG A 77 -5.73 6.68 -0.97
C ARG A 77 -6.84 6.29 -0.01
N GLY A 78 -7.95 5.75 -0.51
CA GLY A 78 -9.03 5.23 0.32
C GLY A 78 -8.58 4.11 1.25
N TYR A 79 -7.75 3.17 0.77
CA TYR A 79 -7.16 2.14 1.64
C TYR A 79 -6.23 2.74 2.70
N MET A 80 -5.41 3.74 2.34
CA MET A 80 -4.54 4.43 3.30
C MET A 80 -5.35 5.14 4.40
N GLU A 81 -6.44 5.82 4.03
CA GLU A 81 -7.34 6.50 4.98
C GLU A 81 -7.98 5.50 5.95
N ARG A 82 -8.47 4.36 5.44
CA ARG A 82 -9.03 3.28 6.28
C ARG A 82 -8.01 2.74 7.30
N ILE A 83 -6.74 2.60 6.91
CA ILE A 83 -5.68 2.18 7.84
C ILE A 83 -5.43 3.24 8.91
N ILE A 84 -5.37 4.52 8.53
CA ILE A 84 -5.20 5.63 9.48
C ILE A 84 -6.34 5.64 10.50
N GLU A 85 -7.58 5.48 10.04
CA GLU A 85 -8.77 5.40 10.90
C GLU A 85 -8.77 4.16 11.80
N ALA A 86 -8.29 3.01 11.30
CA ALA A 86 -8.15 1.82 12.13
C ALA A 86 -7.09 1.99 13.23
N ARG A 87 -5.98 2.69 12.94
CA ARG A 87 -4.94 3.03 13.92
C ARG A 87 -5.44 4.01 14.99
N SER A 88 -6.17 5.04 14.59
CA SER A 88 -6.67 6.05 15.53
C SER A 88 -7.66 5.46 16.55
N ARG A 89 -8.43 4.43 16.17
CA ARG A 89 -9.34 3.70 17.07
C ARG A 89 -8.64 2.84 18.12
N ARG A 90 -7.35 2.55 17.96
CA ARG A 90 -6.54 1.73 18.87
C ARG A 90 -5.73 2.56 19.88
N THR A 91 -5.82 3.89 19.79
CA THR A 91 -5.10 4.84 20.64
C THR A 91 -6.03 5.42 21.68
#